data_AF-T0QN11-F1
#
_entry.id   AF-T0QN11-F1
#
_cell.length_a   1.000
_cell.length_b   1.000
_cell.length_c   1.000
_cell.angle_alpha   90.00
_cell.angle_beta   90.00
_cell.angle_gamma   90.00
#
_symmetry.space_group_name_H-M   'P 1'
#
loop_
_entity.id
_entity.type
_entity.pdbx_description
1 polymer ?
#
loop_
_entity_poly.entity_id
_entity_poly.type
_entity_poly.pdbx_seq_one_letter_code
_entity_poly.pdbx_strand_id
1 'polypeptide(L)'
;MAPRRLLDALLEDHAARLATLIHAQAPEQYAVAKLRKKLVKKSQTLPPAQRDAAVATVVNLLVQDPHITLVAKRQLVSSGAAASAPEEALPVLHHLARQVASHPVSLATIQGHIEKATATATVQELVDALLHLGCFRQGKNGKGADAILYDEAALLRPVTDFADVSFLRSYAHASVANEPEKPKKVKKTTKTTKAKEPKVEAKTPPAPMPVPSGSLLDALVQDLAVRIVFLIQLELKKTGACVGWRALIEKRLRLAAFVPTAHFDAAVAAVEATVVTCGNVVVTADGNLQLAPGAVAQTKYTLPTSPKPDVISKLVTRYASRAVAAPVPLKTLQNELGNKPVEKHDPAKAVALVLRGLERLGCFHVDRTNPKKEVVAILPSSLVCPVSSFEDLHFLQTPPAPVTAPTTKTKAKKKKAKQPNTPPHVEAARAEVDTNVDSATTVAPSDVPALVEAYMALFLDALAEWVEGGNDFHVSYIRGQLQPLLPPGTDTTEIVDAVVAALRQDARFVWTEAKGHQRYFSRQPPRAASSSNITEAEHTLA
;
A
#
# COMPACT_ATOMS: atom_id res chain seq x y z
N MET A 1 30.06 8.49 -38.59
CA MET A 1 29.26 7.76 -37.57
C MET A 1 28.11 7.10 -38.30
N ALA A 2 27.73 5.86 -37.94
CA ALA A 2 26.54 5.25 -38.50
C ALA A 2 25.30 6.07 -38.09
N PRO A 3 24.31 6.27 -38.98
CA PRO A 3 23.09 7.00 -38.61
C PRO A 3 22.36 6.25 -37.50
N ARG A 4 21.85 6.99 -36.50
CA ARG A 4 21.04 6.44 -35.41
C ARG A 4 19.81 5.77 -35.98
N ARG A 5 19.63 4.48 -35.71
CA ARG A 5 18.48 3.70 -36.18
C ARG A 5 17.31 3.84 -35.23
N LEU A 6 16.11 3.58 -35.73
CA LEU A 6 14.90 3.59 -34.91
C LEU A 6 14.98 2.60 -33.75
N LEU A 7 15.60 1.43 -33.98
CA LEU A 7 15.90 0.46 -32.93
C LEU A 7 16.75 1.08 -31.80
N ASP A 8 17.77 1.87 -32.11
CA ASP A 8 18.63 2.49 -31.10
C ASP A 8 17.82 3.47 -30.24
N ALA A 9 16.99 4.30 -30.87
CA ALA A 9 16.11 5.24 -30.17
C ALA A 9 15.06 4.54 -29.27
N LEU A 10 14.53 3.39 -29.70
CA LEU A 10 13.65 2.57 -28.86
C LEU A 10 14.37 1.99 -27.64
N LEU A 11 15.60 1.51 -27.82
CA LEU A 11 16.38 0.95 -26.72
C LEU A 11 16.76 2.03 -25.71
N GLU A 12 17.07 3.24 -26.16
CA GLU A 12 17.26 4.40 -25.30
C GLU A 12 16.00 4.77 -24.51
N ASP A 13 14.82 4.82 -25.15
CA ASP A 13 13.55 5.09 -24.45
C ASP A 13 13.24 3.98 -23.42
N HIS A 14 13.51 2.72 -23.76
CA HIS A 14 13.39 1.61 -22.83
C HIS A 14 14.36 1.75 -21.64
N ALA A 15 15.61 2.14 -21.88
CA ALA A 15 16.59 2.42 -20.83
C ALA A 15 16.11 3.57 -19.93
N ALA A 16 15.63 4.68 -20.48
CA ALA A 16 15.10 5.81 -19.71
C ALA A 16 13.95 5.42 -18.77
N ARG A 17 12.99 4.63 -19.28
CA ARG A 17 11.87 4.12 -18.48
C ARG A 17 12.34 3.15 -17.39
N LEU A 18 13.34 2.31 -17.69
CA LEU A 18 13.88 1.37 -16.72
C LEU A 18 14.70 2.07 -15.65
N ALA A 19 15.51 3.09 -15.98
CA ALA A 19 16.24 3.89 -15.02
C ALA A 19 15.27 4.53 -14.01
N THR A 20 14.18 5.15 -14.51
CA THR A 20 13.12 5.71 -13.65
C THR A 20 12.55 4.66 -12.69
N LEU A 21 12.31 3.44 -13.17
CA LEU A 21 11.80 2.34 -12.35
C LEU A 21 12.83 1.84 -11.33
N ILE A 22 14.11 1.76 -11.71
CA ILE A 22 15.19 1.30 -10.84
C ILE A 22 15.41 2.32 -9.72
N HIS A 23 15.43 3.62 -10.03
CA HIS A 23 15.49 4.69 -9.05
C HIS A 23 14.29 4.69 -8.09
N ALA A 24 13.07 4.50 -8.61
CA ALA A 24 11.86 4.44 -7.80
C ALA A 24 11.81 3.21 -6.88
N GLN A 25 12.57 2.16 -7.19
CA GLN A 25 12.66 0.94 -6.39
C GLN A 25 13.83 0.95 -5.41
N ALA A 26 14.69 1.98 -5.42
CA ALA A 26 15.80 2.07 -4.47
C ALA A 26 15.27 1.99 -3.02
N PRO A 27 15.89 1.18 -2.15
CA PRO A 27 17.19 0.50 -2.31
C PRO A 27 17.12 -0.93 -2.88
N GLU A 28 15.98 -1.42 -3.33
CA GLU A 28 15.83 -2.79 -3.81
C GLU A 28 16.62 -3.09 -5.10
N GLN A 29 17.12 -4.31 -5.20
CA GLN A 29 17.89 -4.76 -6.36
C GLN A 29 16.98 -5.12 -7.54
N TYR A 30 17.27 -4.56 -8.72
CA TYR A 30 16.55 -4.88 -9.95
C TYR A 30 17.26 -5.98 -10.75
N ALA A 31 16.74 -7.20 -10.68
CA ALA A 31 17.33 -8.33 -11.41
C ALA A 31 17.31 -8.13 -12.94
N VAL A 32 18.44 -8.35 -13.61
CA VAL A 32 18.56 -8.32 -15.08
C VAL A 32 17.63 -9.35 -15.73
N ALA A 33 17.32 -10.47 -15.04
CA ALA A 33 16.30 -11.42 -15.49
C ALA A 33 14.90 -10.78 -15.58
N LYS A 34 14.54 -9.87 -14.66
CA LYS A 34 13.28 -9.10 -14.73
C LYS A 34 13.32 -8.12 -15.91
N LEU A 35 14.47 -7.51 -16.19
CA LEU A 35 14.69 -6.66 -17.37
C LEU A 35 14.47 -7.45 -18.66
N ARG A 36 15.17 -8.58 -18.83
CA ARG A 36 15.02 -9.48 -19.98
C ARG A 36 13.58 -9.91 -20.15
N LYS A 37 12.90 -10.32 -19.06
CA LYS A 37 11.48 -10.67 -19.09
C LYS A 37 10.61 -9.49 -19.51
N LYS A 38 10.84 -8.27 -19.02
CA LYS A 38 10.05 -7.09 -19.41
C LYS A 38 10.29 -6.71 -20.86
N LEU A 39 11.53 -6.68 -21.33
CA LEU A 39 11.86 -6.40 -22.72
C LEU A 39 11.23 -7.50 -23.59
N VAL A 40 11.67 -8.75 -23.48
CA VAL A 40 11.22 -9.86 -24.33
C VAL A 40 9.71 -10.13 -24.26
N LYS A 41 9.08 -10.07 -23.08
CA LYS A 41 7.64 -10.41 -22.94
C LYS A 41 6.73 -9.25 -23.33
N LYS A 42 7.13 -7.99 -23.07
CA LYS A 42 6.28 -6.84 -23.40
C LYS A 42 6.56 -6.33 -24.81
N SER A 43 7.83 -6.17 -25.17
CA SER A 43 8.25 -5.78 -26.53
C SER A 43 8.17 -7.00 -27.46
N GLN A 44 6.94 -7.37 -27.83
CA GLN A 44 6.70 -8.26 -28.99
C GLN A 44 7.30 -7.67 -30.28
N THR A 45 7.70 -6.39 -30.24
CA THR A 45 8.29 -5.60 -31.32
C THR A 45 9.74 -5.98 -31.65
N LEU A 46 10.47 -6.67 -30.76
CA LEU A 46 11.87 -7.05 -31.03
C LEU A 46 11.98 -8.45 -31.66
N PRO A 47 12.62 -8.57 -32.85
CA PRO A 47 12.90 -9.85 -33.48
C PRO A 47 13.65 -10.79 -32.54
N PRO A 48 13.31 -12.10 -32.48
CA PRO A 48 13.94 -13.05 -31.58
C PRO A 48 15.47 -13.04 -31.62
N ALA A 49 16.06 -12.91 -32.81
CA ALA A 49 17.51 -12.87 -33.03
C ALA A 49 18.20 -11.64 -32.40
N GLN A 50 17.48 -10.54 -32.17
CA GLN A 50 18.05 -9.28 -31.66
C GLN A 50 17.83 -9.10 -30.15
N ARG A 51 17.06 -9.97 -29.49
CA ARG A 51 16.65 -9.79 -28.09
C ARG A 51 17.81 -9.72 -27.12
N ASP A 52 18.80 -10.60 -27.27
CA ASP A 52 19.93 -10.64 -26.34
C ASP A 52 20.88 -9.45 -26.56
N ALA A 53 21.10 -9.03 -27.81
CA ALA A 53 21.83 -7.81 -28.13
C ALA A 53 21.13 -6.55 -27.60
N ALA A 54 19.80 -6.48 -27.73
CA ALA A 54 18.98 -5.40 -27.19
C ALA A 54 19.05 -5.32 -25.66
N VAL A 55 18.97 -6.46 -24.97
CA VAL A 55 19.13 -6.52 -23.51
C VAL A 55 20.52 -6.03 -23.10
N ALA A 56 21.57 -6.49 -23.77
CA ALA A 56 22.94 -6.05 -23.49
C ALA A 56 23.09 -4.54 -23.71
N THR A 57 22.52 -4.01 -24.78
CA THR A 57 22.55 -2.56 -25.09
C THR A 57 21.83 -1.74 -24.02
N VAL A 58 20.63 -2.15 -23.60
CA VAL A 58 19.87 -1.46 -22.54
C VAL A 58 20.63 -1.51 -21.21
N VAL A 59 21.23 -2.66 -20.86
CA VAL A 59 22.06 -2.76 -19.65
C VAL A 59 23.27 -1.83 -19.73
N ASN A 60 23.96 -1.78 -20.88
CA ASN A 60 25.08 -0.88 -21.09
C ASN A 60 24.68 0.59 -20.96
N LEU A 61 23.54 0.98 -21.54
CA LEU A 61 22.97 2.32 -21.36
C LEU A 61 22.69 2.60 -19.88
N LEU A 62 22.02 1.69 -19.18
CA LEU A 62 21.72 1.86 -17.75
C LEU A 62 22.98 2.04 -16.88
N VAL A 63 24.06 1.32 -17.19
CA VAL A 63 25.33 1.42 -16.44
C VAL A 63 26.11 2.72 -16.73
N GLN A 64 25.76 3.46 -17.79
CA GLN A 64 26.30 4.82 -18.01
C GLN A 64 25.71 5.85 -17.04
N ASP A 65 24.60 5.54 -16.36
CA ASP A 65 24.06 6.37 -15.30
C ASP A 65 24.93 6.25 -14.04
N PRO A 66 25.50 7.35 -13.52
CA PRO A 66 26.39 7.31 -12.36
C PRO A 66 25.70 6.79 -11.09
N HIS A 67 24.36 6.79 -11.07
CA HIS A 67 23.56 6.33 -9.95
C HIS A 67 23.06 4.90 -10.09
N ILE A 68 23.41 4.18 -11.17
CA ILE A 68 23.01 2.78 -11.39
C ILE A 68 24.27 1.92 -11.53
N THR A 69 24.42 0.95 -10.64
CA THR A 69 25.55 0.01 -10.67
C THR A 69 25.08 -1.41 -10.96
N LEU A 70 25.86 -2.15 -11.76
CA LEU A 70 25.62 -3.57 -12.02
C LEU A 70 26.36 -4.43 -10.98
N VAL A 71 25.63 -4.94 -10.00
CA VAL A 71 26.13 -5.83 -8.96
C VAL A 71 26.06 -7.29 -9.43
N ALA A 72 27.15 -8.04 -9.21
CA ALA A 72 27.27 -9.48 -9.49
C ALA A 72 26.86 -9.89 -10.93
N LYS A 73 27.02 -8.99 -11.90
CA LYS A 73 26.64 -9.17 -13.32
C LYS A 73 25.15 -9.51 -13.55
N ARG A 74 24.29 -9.40 -12.54
CA ARG A 74 22.89 -9.89 -12.59
C ARG A 74 21.87 -8.97 -11.95
N GLN A 75 22.30 -7.93 -11.25
CA GLN A 75 21.41 -7.03 -10.51
C GLN A 75 21.82 -5.58 -10.72
N LEU A 76 20.86 -4.73 -11.02
CA LEU A 76 21.04 -3.28 -11.11
C LEU A 76 20.60 -2.68 -9.78
N VAL A 77 21.46 -1.86 -9.18
CA VAL A 77 21.20 -1.21 -7.89
C VAL A 77 21.35 0.29 -8.07
N SER A 78 20.35 1.05 -7.59
CA SER A 78 20.47 2.49 -7.55
C SER A 78 21.07 2.98 -6.23
N SER A 79 22.04 3.87 -6.31
CA SER A 79 22.69 4.53 -5.16
C SER A 79 22.13 5.92 -4.84
N GLY A 80 21.18 6.43 -5.63
CA GLY A 80 20.70 7.81 -5.55
C GLY A 80 19.22 7.95 -5.20
N ALA A 81 18.87 9.09 -4.59
CA ALA A 81 17.48 9.50 -4.43
C ALA A 81 16.81 9.62 -5.80
N ALA A 82 15.54 9.22 -5.88
CA ALA A 82 14.82 9.13 -7.14
C ALA A 82 14.95 10.42 -7.96
N ALA A 83 15.57 10.34 -9.14
CA ALA A 83 15.48 11.42 -10.12
C ALA A 83 13.99 11.65 -10.38
N SER A 84 13.49 12.84 -10.05
CA SER A 84 12.11 13.22 -10.29
C SER A 84 11.84 12.99 -11.77
N ALA A 85 11.02 11.97 -12.08
CA ALA A 85 10.64 11.70 -13.45
C ALA A 85 10.02 12.99 -13.99
N PRO A 86 10.49 13.54 -15.13
CA PRO A 86 9.83 14.68 -15.74
C PRO A 86 8.40 14.23 -16.06
N GLU A 87 7.46 14.76 -15.27
CA GLU A 87 6.02 14.62 -15.45
C GLU A 87 5.63 15.51 -16.62
N GLU A 88 6.06 15.10 -17.82
CA GLU A 88 5.63 15.74 -19.05
C GLU A 88 4.17 15.34 -19.27
N ALA A 89 3.28 16.33 -19.22
CA ALA A 89 1.94 16.23 -19.76
C ALA A 89 2.03 16.04 -21.28
N LEU A 90 2.30 14.80 -21.69
CA LEU A 90 2.45 14.47 -23.10
C LEU A 90 1.08 14.48 -23.78
N PRO A 91 0.99 14.99 -25.02
CA PRO A 91 -0.19 14.81 -25.85
C PRO A 91 -0.59 13.33 -25.88
N VAL A 92 -1.90 13.06 -25.89
CA VAL A 92 -2.46 11.70 -25.92
C VAL A 92 -1.82 10.84 -27.02
N LEU A 93 -1.53 11.45 -28.18
CA LEU A 93 -0.85 10.80 -29.30
C LEU A 93 0.54 10.27 -28.92
N HIS A 94 1.39 11.08 -28.25
CA HIS A 94 2.73 10.65 -27.82
C HIS A 94 2.66 9.56 -26.77
N HIS A 95 1.68 9.63 -25.86
CA HIS A 95 1.45 8.57 -24.89
C HIS A 95 1.08 7.25 -25.58
N LEU A 96 0.17 7.28 -26.55
CA LEU A 96 -0.22 6.11 -27.34
C LEU A 96 0.94 5.58 -28.18
N ALA A 97 1.71 6.45 -28.86
CA ALA A 97 2.89 6.06 -29.62
C ALA A 97 3.93 5.33 -28.74
N ARG A 98 4.19 5.83 -27.53
CA ARG A 98 5.06 5.15 -26.54
C ARG A 98 4.52 3.81 -26.08
N GLN A 99 3.20 3.68 -25.94
CA GLN A 99 2.57 2.41 -25.60
C GLN A 99 2.73 1.41 -26.75
N VAL A 100 2.43 1.80 -27.99
CA VAL A 100 2.59 0.97 -29.20
C VAL A 100 4.03 0.51 -29.38
N ALA A 101 5.00 1.41 -29.17
CA ALA A 101 6.42 1.09 -29.17
C ALA A 101 6.80 -0.01 -28.16
N SER A 102 6.05 -0.12 -27.05
CA SER A 102 6.29 -1.12 -26.02
C SER A 102 5.52 -2.42 -26.20
N HIS A 103 4.30 -2.38 -26.75
CA HIS A 103 3.44 -3.52 -27.03
C HIS A 103 2.31 -3.14 -27.99
N PRO A 104 1.71 -4.10 -28.73
CA PRO A 104 0.48 -3.87 -29.48
C PRO A 104 -0.60 -3.17 -28.66
N VAL A 105 -1.22 -2.13 -29.21
CA VAL A 105 -2.34 -1.41 -28.55
C VAL A 105 -3.61 -1.64 -29.34
N SER A 106 -4.62 -2.24 -28.71
CA SER A 106 -5.92 -2.49 -29.37
C SER A 106 -6.70 -1.21 -29.60
N LEU A 107 -7.57 -1.18 -30.62
CA LEU A 107 -8.44 -0.03 -30.89
C LEU A 107 -9.35 0.30 -29.69
N ALA A 108 -9.83 -0.72 -28.96
CA ALA A 108 -10.58 -0.52 -27.72
C ALA A 108 -9.76 0.19 -26.61
N THR A 109 -8.44 -0.05 -26.56
CA THR A 109 -7.55 0.65 -25.61
C THR A 109 -7.38 2.11 -26.01
N ILE A 110 -7.22 2.39 -27.31
CA ILE A 110 -7.16 3.76 -27.86
C ILE A 110 -8.45 4.51 -27.52
N GLN A 111 -9.61 3.90 -27.75
CA GLN A 111 -10.90 4.47 -27.38
C GLN A 111 -10.97 4.83 -25.89
N GLY A 112 -10.57 3.90 -25.01
CA GLY A 112 -10.54 4.16 -23.57
C GLY A 112 -9.60 5.30 -23.16
N HIS A 113 -8.54 5.58 -23.93
CA HIS A 113 -7.67 6.73 -23.72
C HIS A 113 -8.32 8.05 -24.16
N ILE A 114 -9.05 8.05 -25.28
CA ILE A 114 -9.80 9.22 -25.77
C ILE A 114 -10.87 9.63 -24.76
N GLU A 115 -11.67 8.66 -24.29
CA GLU A 115 -12.74 8.88 -23.31
C GLU A 115 -12.20 9.46 -21.99
N LYS A 116 -11.03 9.01 -21.54
CA LYS A 116 -10.36 9.51 -20.33
C LYS A 116 -9.77 10.91 -20.52
N ALA A 117 -9.19 11.17 -21.69
CA ALA A 117 -8.53 12.45 -21.97
C ALA A 117 -9.53 13.56 -22.33
N THR A 118 -10.83 13.25 -22.46
CA THR A 118 -11.86 14.17 -22.95
C THR A 118 -11.47 14.84 -24.28
N ALA A 119 -10.73 14.11 -25.11
CA ALA A 119 -10.28 14.60 -26.39
C ALA A 119 -11.47 14.63 -27.37
N THR A 120 -11.53 15.65 -28.22
CA THR A 120 -12.52 15.75 -29.30
C THR A 120 -12.17 14.84 -30.50
N ALA A 121 -10.96 14.28 -30.52
CA ALA A 121 -10.48 13.45 -31.62
C ALA A 121 -11.21 12.11 -31.68
N THR A 122 -11.50 11.65 -32.90
CA THR A 122 -12.07 10.32 -33.12
C THR A 122 -10.99 9.23 -33.02
N VAL A 123 -11.41 7.97 -32.80
CA VAL A 123 -10.47 6.83 -32.80
C VAL A 123 -9.72 6.75 -34.13
N GLN A 124 -10.42 6.99 -35.26
CA GLN A 124 -9.83 6.91 -36.59
C GLN A 124 -8.77 7.99 -36.81
N GLU A 125 -9.03 9.24 -36.41
CA GLU A 125 -8.06 10.33 -36.50
C GLU A 125 -6.77 10.02 -35.73
N LEU A 126 -6.88 9.44 -34.53
CA LEU A 126 -5.71 9.03 -33.74
C LEU A 126 -4.97 7.83 -34.34
N VAL A 127 -5.70 6.89 -34.95
CA VAL A 127 -5.09 5.78 -35.69
C VAL A 127 -4.33 6.32 -36.89
N ASP A 128 -4.93 7.19 -37.70
CA ASP A 128 -4.30 7.79 -38.88
C ASP A 128 -3.08 8.62 -38.47
N ALA A 129 -3.17 9.40 -37.38
CA ALA A 129 -2.05 10.14 -36.83
C ALA A 129 -0.90 9.22 -36.36
N LEU A 130 -1.20 8.09 -35.73
CA LEU A 130 -0.18 7.09 -35.37
C LEU A 130 0.46 6.48 -36.63
N LEU A 131 -0.33 6.10 -37.63
CA LEU A 131 0.17 5.54 -38.88
C LEU A 131 1.04 6.56 -39.65
N HIS A 132 0.72 7.85 -39.57
CA HIS A 132 1.49 8.93 -40.19
C HIS A 132 2.90 9.08 -39.61
N LEU A 133 3.16 8.58 -38.39
CA LEU A 133 4.52 8.54 -37.83
C LEU A 133 5.45 7.59 -38.60
N GLY A 134 4.90 6.71 -39.45
CA GLY A 134 5.66 5.85 -40.37
C GLY A 134 6.36 4.64 -39.73
N CYS A 135 6.33 4.51 -38.40
CA CYS A 135 6.91 3.38 -37.66
C CYS A 135 5.85 2.39 -37.13
N PHE A 136 4.57 2.65 -37.39
CA PHE A 136 3.45 1.84 -36.93
C PHE A 136 2.62 1.33 -38.11
N ARG A 137 1.96 0.19 -37.91
CA ARG A 137 1.04 -0.42 -38.87
C ARG A 137 -0.20 -0.96 -38.17
N GLN A 138 -1.32 -1.00 -38.87
CA GLN A 138 -2.54 -1.64 -38.37
C GLN A 138 -2.46 -3.16 -38.62
N GLY A 139 -2.93 -3.96 -37.66
CA GLY A 139 -2.99 -5.41 -37.81
C GLY A 139 -3.72 -6.06 -36.64
N LYS A 140 -3.54 -7.38 -36.49
CA LYS A 140 -4.14 -8.14 -35.38
C LYS A 140 -3.11 -8.42 -34.30
N ASN A 141 -3.48 -8.22 -33.05
CA ASN A 141 -2.64 -8.63 -31.92
C ASN A 141 -2.67 -10.16 -31.73
N GLY A 142 -1.88 -10.69 -30.79
CA GLY A 142 -1.84 -12.13 -30.50
C GLY A 142 -3.17 -12.73 -29.98
N LYS A 143 -4.21 -11.92 -29.76
CA LYS A 143 -5.58 -12.35 -29.42
C LYS A 143 -6.55 -12.23 -30.60
N GLY A 144 -6.07 -11.87 -31.79
CA GLY A 144 -6.88 -11.68 -32.99
C GLY A 144 -7.68 -10.37 -33.05
N ALA A 145 -7.50 -9.46 -32.09
CA ALA A 145 -8.19 -8.17 -32.08
C ALA A 145 -7.40 -7.12 -32.86
N ASP A 146 -8.11 -6.20 -33.51
CA ASP A 146 -7.51 -5.11 -34.27
C ASP A 146 -6.72 -4.18 -33.33
N ALA A 147 -5.50 -3.89 -33.75
CA ALA A 147 -4.50 -3.19 -32.97
C ALA A 147 -3.54 -2.41 -33.86
N ILE A 148 -2.93 -1.41 -33.26
CA ILE A 148 -1.75 -0.77 -33.82
C ILE A 148 -0.52 -1.52 -33.33
N LEU A 149 0.30 -1.93 -34.29
CA LEU A 149 1.50 -2.72 -34.15
C LEU A 149 2.70 -1.88 -34.57
N TYR A 150 3.87 -2.29 -34.08
CA TYR A 150 5.13 -1.78 -34.61
C TYR A 150 5.42 -2.39 -35.98
N ASP A 151 5.96 -1.59 -36.89
CA ASP A 151 6.48 -2.12 -38.15
C ASP A 151 7.93 -2.60 -37.96
N GLU A 152 8.14 -3.92 -38.07
CA GLU A 152 9.47 -4.52 -37.91
C GLU A 152 10.45 -4.05 -38.98
N ALA A 153 9.96 -3.76 -40.20
CA ALA A 153 10.81 -3.24 -41.28
C ALA A 153 11.32 -1.82 -40.97
N ALA A 154 10.60 -1.06 -40.14
CA ALA A 154 10.99 0.28 -39.73
C ALA A 154 12.16 0.31 -38.74
N LEU A 155 12.40 -0.78 -37.97
CA LEU A 155 13.42 -0.82 -36.92
C LEU A 155 14.84 -0.51 -37.40
N LEU A 156 15.17 -0.94 -38.62
CA LEU A 156 16.51 -0.79 -39.18
C LEU A 156 16.70 0.52 -39.94
N ARG A 157 15.63 1.28 -40.16
CA ARG A 157 15.69 2.56 -40.87
C ARG A 157 16.29 3.65 -39.96
N PRO A 158 16.97 4.65 -40.54
CA PRO A 158 17.41 5.83 -39.80
C PRO A 158 16.25 6.55 -39.11
N VAL A 159 16.48 7.10 -37.93
CA VAL A 159 15.45 7.89 -37.20
C VAL A 159 14.96 9.10 -38.02
N THR A 160 15.82 9.64 -38.89
CA THR A 160 15.51 10.77 -39.77
C THR A 160 14.46 10.46 -40.84
N ASP A 161 14.12 9.19 -41.05
CA ASP A 161 13.12 8.76 -42.02
C ASP A 161 11.67 8.92 -41.52
N PHE A 162 11.48 9.24 -40.25
CA PHE A 162 10.17 9.26 -39.58
C PHE A 162 9.74 10.69 -39.29
N ALA A 163 8.46 10.99 -39.47
CA ALA A 163 7.92 12.35 -39.37
C ALA A 163 8.10 12.96 -37.98
N ASP A 164 7.87 12.18 -36.92
CA ASP A 164 8.07 12.59 -35.54
C ASP A 164 8.40 11.37 -34.66
N VAL A 165 9.55 11.43 -33.99
CA VAL A 165 9.98 10.45 -32.97
C VAL A 165 10.27 11.12 -31.63
N SER A 166 9.86 12.38 -31.43
CA SER A 166 10.03 13.13 -30.18
C SER A 166 9.32 12.46 -29.00
N PHE A 167 8.36 11.59 -29.28
CA PHE A 167 7.76 10.73 -28.27
C PHE A 167 8.76 9.73 -27.68
N LEU A 168 9.87 9.38 -28.34
CA LEU A 168 10.90 8.52 -27.75
C LEU A 168 11.85 9.35 -26.88
N ARG A 169 12.00 8.97 -25.61
CA ARG A 169 12.92 9.66 -24.70
C ARG A 169 14.36 9.34 -25.08
N SER A 170 15.17 10.39 -25.31
CA SER A 170 16.62 10.23 -25.32
C SER A 170 17.11 9.86 -23.93
N TYR A 171 17.98 8.87 -23.82
CA TYR A 171 18.60 8.55 -22.54
C TYR A 171 19.68 9.59 -22.23
N ALA A 172 19.45 10.47 -21.25
CA ALA A 172 20.30 11.63 -20.98
C ALA A 172 21.77 11.26 -20.69
N HIS A 173 22.02 10.07 -20.14
CA HIS A 173 23.36 9.58 -19.83
C HIS A 173 24.06 8.90 -21.03
N ALA A 174 23.38 8.72 -22.17
CA ALA A 174 23.97 8.16 -23.38
C ALA A 174 24.83 9.14 -24.19
N SER A 175 24.67 10.45 -23.97
CA SER A 175 25.30 11.50 -24.81
C SER A 175 26.68 11.95 -24.35
N VAL A 176 27.19 11.49 -23.20
CA VAL A 176 28.36 12.11 -22.54
C VAL A 176 29.72 11.61 -23.09
N ALA A 177 29.75 10.69 -24.05
CA ALA A 177 31.00 10.01 -24.41
C ALA A 177 31.96 10.74 -25.37
N ASN A 178 31.69 11.96 -25.87
CA ASN A 178 32.61 12.61 -26.85
C ASN A 178 32.63 14.15 -26.82
N GLU A 179 32.89 14.78 -25.67
CA GLU A 179 33.43 16.15 -25.68
C GLU A 179 34.63 16.26 -24.71
N PRO A 180 35.86 16.53 -25.19
CA PRO A 180 37.03 16.65 -24.33
C PRO A 180 36.97 17.97 -23.55
N GLU A 181 36.47 17.95 -22.32
CA GLU A 181 36.53 19.08 -21.40
C GLU A 181 37.97 19.39 -20.99
N LYS A 182 38.41 20.63 -21.28
CA LYS A 182 39.67 21.20 -20.77
C LYS A 182 39.55 21.48 -19.27
N PRO A 183 40.56 21.13 -18.45
CA PRO A 183 40.51 21.33 -17.01
C PRO A 183 40.67 22.82 -16.64
N LYS A 184 39.62 23.41 -16.07
CA LYS A 184 39.69 24.71 -15.36
C LYS A 184 40.10 24.48 -13.90
N LYS A 185 41.29 24.98 -13.56
CA LYS A 185 41.80 25.13 -12.19
C LYS A 185 40.87 26.07 -11.40
N VAL A 186 40.32 25.60 -10.28
CA VAL A 186 39.70 26.47 -9.27
C VAL A 186 40.40 26.31 -7.94
N LYS A 187 40.70 27.48 -7.38
CA LYS A 187 41.60 27.81 -6.28
C LYS A 187 40.93 27.52 -4.93
N LYS A 188 41.71 26.90 -4.05
CA LYS A 188 41.49 26.73 -2.61
C LYS A 188 41.37 28.09 -1.92
N THR A 189 40.34 28.30 -1.10
CA THR A 189 40.43 29.22 0.05
C THR A 189 39.51 28.80 1.20
N THR A 190 40.17 28.53 2.30
CA THR A 190 39.76 28.19 3.67
C THR A 190 39.02 29.34 4.36
N LYS A 191 37.98 29.06 5.16
CA LYS A 191 37.84 29.63 6.52
C LYS A 191 36.76 28.91 7.34
N THR A 192 37.21 28.19 8.37
CA THR A 192 36.39 27.54 9.40
C THR A 192 36.21 28.52 10.55
N THR A 193 34.97 28.87 10.87
CA THR A 193 34.60 29.65 12.07
C THR A 193 33.88 28.74 13.06
N LYS A 194 34.52 28.55 14.22
CA LYS A 194 34.01 27.83 15.39
C LYS A 194 32.92 28.67 16.07
N ALA A 195 31.71 28.13 16.22
CA ALA A 195 30.63 28.74 17.00
C ALA A 195 30.32 27.89 18.24
N LYS A 196 29.96 28.62 19.30
CA LYS A 196 29.95 28.29 20.73
C LYS A 196 28.62 27.62 21.10
N GLU A 197 28.67 26.50 21.84
CA GLU A 197 27.48 25.87 22.46
C GLU A 197 26.89 26.73 23.58
N PRO A 198 25.55 26.87 23.69
CA PRO A 198 24.89 27.30 24.91
C PRO A 198 24.37 26.12 25.72
N LYS A 199 24.71 26.17 27.01
CA LYS A 199 24.29 25.31 28.12
C LYS A 199 22.77 25.41 28.34
N VAL A 200 22.07 24.28 28.31
CA VAL A 200 20.63 24.17 28.61
C VAL A 200 20.44 23.83 30.09
N GLU A 201 19.78 24.73 30.82
CA GLU A 201 19.29 24.52 32.19
C GLU A 201 17.96 23.73 32.17
N ALA A 202 17.86 22.72 33.03
CA ALA A 202 16.69 21.88 33.19
C ALA A 202 15.56 22.64 33.92
N LYS A 203 14.42 22.79 33.25
CA LYS A 203 13.21 23.41 33.78
C LYS A 203 12.18 22.34 34.19
N THR A 204 11.76 22.41 35.44
CA THR A 204 10.74 21.60 36.13
C THR A 204 9.40 21.55 35.37
N PRO A 205 8.69 20.41 35.34
CA PRO A 205 7.44 20.25 34.57
C PRO A 205 6.29 21.11 35.13
N PRO A 206 5.55 21.84 34.27
CA PRO A 206 4.38 22.61 34.68
C PRO A 206 3.14 21.73 34.90
N ALA A 207 2.30 22.16 35.85
CA ALA A 207 1.00 21.57 36.19
C ALA A 207 0.04 21.48 34.98
N PRO A 208 -0.93 20.55 34.98
CA PRO A 208 -1.83 20.30 33.85
C PRO A 208 -2.72 21.52 33.59
N MET A 209 -2.52 22.13 32.42
CA MET A 209 -3.29 23.27 31.92
C MET A 209 -4.70 22.82 31.48
N PRO A 210 -5.72 23.70 31.61
CA PRO A 210 -7.06 23.47 31.06
C PRO A 210 -6.96 23.29 29.54
N VAL A 211 -7.60 22.24 29.02
CA VAL A 211 -7.56 21.86 27.60
C VAL A 211 -8.14 23.03 26.78
N PRO A 212 -7.35 23.71 25.93
CA PRO A 212 -7.89 24.72 25.04
C PRO A 212 -8.90 24.03 24.11
N SER A 213 -10.12 24.56 24.06
CA SER A 213 -11.16 24.12 23.15
C SER A 213 -10.70 24.38 21.71
N GLY A 214 -10.03 23.38 21.13
CA GLY A 214 -9.44 23.42 19.80
C GLY A 214 -10.49 23.64 18.71
N SER A 215 -10.04 24.19 17.59
CA SER A 215 -10.84 24.27 16.37
C SER A 215 -11.10 22.88 15.80
N LEU A 216 -12.10 22.73 14.92
CA LEU A 216 -12.34 21.48 14.21
C LEU A 216 -11.09 21.02 13.45
N LEU A 217 -10.35 21.96 12.85
CA LEU A 217 -9.08 21.67 12.19
C LEU A 217 -8.10 20.97 13.13
N ASP A 218 -7.93 21.46 14.36
CA ASP A 218 -7.00 20.88 15.33
C ASP A 218 -7.40 19.44 15.69
N ALA A 219 -8.70 19.19 15.92
CA ALA A 219 -9.19 17.84 16.22
C ALA A 219 -9.04 16.88 15.03
N LEU A 220 -9.30 17.34 13.81
CA LEU A 220 -9.11 16.53 12.60
C LEU A 220 -7.64 16.21 12.35
N VAL A 221 -6.73 17.18 12.56
CA VAL A 221 -5.28 16.97 12.48
C VAL A 221 -4.83 15.97 13.55
N GLN A 222 -5.37 16.07 14.77
CA GLN A 222 -5.07 15.13 15.85
C GLN A 222 -5.56 13.71 15.54
N ASP A 223 -6.80 13.53 15.07
CA ASP A 223 -7.32 12.21 14.64
C ASP A 223 -6.47 11.62 13.51
N LEU A 224 -6.11 12.44 12.52
CA LEU A 224 -5.25 12.02 11.42
C LEU A 224 -3.84 11.65 11.91
N ALA A 225 -3.29 12.35 12.89
CA ALA A 225 -2.01 12.03 13.50
C ALA A 225 -2.04 10.63 14.14
N VAL A 226 -3.10 10.29 14.89
CA VAL A 226 -3.25 8.95 15.50
C VAL A 226 -3.30 7.86 14.41
N ARG A 227 -4.04 8.10 13.32
CA ARG A 227 -4.10 7.16 12.18
C ARG A 227 -2.74 7.00 11.50
N ILE A 228 -1.98 8.09 11.35
CA ILE A 228 -0.65 8.05 10.76
C ILE A 228 0.32 7.28 11.67
N VAL A 229 0.27 7.51 12.99
CA VAL A 229 1.04 6.72 13.97
C VAL A 229 0.75 5.23 13.82
N PHE A 230 -0.53 4.85 13.70
CA PHE A 230 -0.91 3.47 13.47
C PHE A 230 -0.30 2.91 12.16
N LEU A 231 -0.36 3.64 11.06
CA LEU A 231 0.25 3.23 9.79
C LEU A 231 1.77 3.08 9.90
N ILE A 232 2.45 3.99 10.60
CA ILE A 232 3.89 3.93 10.85
C ILE A 232 4.22 2.67 11.66
N GLN A 233 3.49 2.39 12.75
CA GLN A 233 3.71 1.19 13.56
C GLN A 233 3.50 -0.10 12.74
N LEU A 234 2.52 -0.09 11.84
CA LEU A 234 2.22 -1.23 10.97
C LEU A 234 3.35 -1.47 9.95
N GLU A 235 3.97 -0.40 9.45
CA GLU A 235 5.15 -0.48 8.58
C GLU A 235 6.38 -0.93 9.37
N LEU A 236 6.64 -0.33 10.53
CA LEU A 236 7.73 -0.71 11.43
C LEU A 236 7.67 -2.18 11.82
N LYS A 237 6.47 -2.71 12.05
CA LYS A 237 6.27 -4.14 12.33
C LYS A 237 6.70 -5.03 11.16
N LYS A 238 6.51 -4.58 9.92
CA LYS A 238 6.83 -5.34 8.70
C LYS A 238 8.30 -5.25 8.33
N THR A 239 8.90 -4.06 8.44
CA THR A 239 10.21 -3.75 7.86
C THR A 239 11.29 -3.50 8.91
N GLY A 240 10.92 -3.31 10.19
CA GLY A 240 11.83 -2.92 11.27
C GLY A 240 12.23 -1.44 11.26
N ALA A 241 12.01 -0.72 10.15
CA ALA A 241 12.33 0.70 10.01
C ALA A 241 11.35 1.40 9.06
N CYS A 242 10.97 2.64 9.39
CA CYS A 242 10.09 3.46 8.55
C CYS A 242 10.90 4.63 7.98
N VAL A 243 11.27 4.50 6.71
CA VAL A 243 12.00 5.52 5.94
C VAL A 243 10.99 6.46 5.28
N GLY A 244 11.28 7.77 5.28
CA GLY A 244 10.43 8.77 4.62
C GLY A 244 9.08 9.01 5.29
N TRP A 245 8.98 8.78 6.60
CA TRP A 245 7.74 8.96 7.38
C TRP A 245 7.17 10.39 7.31
N ARG A 246 8.01 11.42 7.15
CA ARG A 246 7.56 12.80 6.87
C ARG A 246 6.84 12.92 5.53
N ALA A 247 7.39 12.31 4.47
CA ALA A 247 6.72 12.28 3.17
C ALA A 247 5.38 11.51 3.23
N LEU A 248 5.30 10.48 4.09
CA LEU A 248 4.04 9.79 4.39
C LEU A 248 3.03 10.73 5.09
N ILE A 249 3.45 11.51 6.09
CA ILE A 249 2.61 12.52 6.76
C ILE A 249 2.05 13.51 5.74
N GLU A 250 2.93 14.14 4.96
CA GLU A 250 2.52 15.12 3.95
C GLU A 250 1.55 14.50 2.93
N LYS A 251 1.85 13.30 2.45
CA LYS A 251 0.97 12.57 1.52
C LYS A 251 -0.41 12.35 2.13
N ARG A 252 -0.49 11.97 3.41
CA ARG A 252 -1.77 11.73 4.10
C ARG A 252 -2.55 13.02 4.34
N LEU A 253 -1.90 14.11 4.73
CA LEU A 253 -2.54 15.42 4.88
C LEU A 253 -3.08 15.93 3.53
N ARG A 254 -2.33 15.77 2.43
CA ARG A 254 -2.79 16.13 1.08
C ARG A 254 -3.99 15.28 0.65
N LEU A 255 -3.98 13.97 0.94
CA LEU A 255 -5.09 13.07 0.63
C LEU A 255 -6.36 13.39 1.44
N ALA A 256 -6.21 13.87 2.67
CA ALA A 256 -7.34 14.27 3.51
C ALA A 256 -8.07 15.51 2.96
N ALA A 257 -7.38 16.34 2.19
CA ALA A 257 -7.91 17.47 1.42
C ALA A 257 -8.69 18.55 2.20
N PHE A 258 -8.71 18.49 3.54
CA PHE A 258 -9.34 19.50 4.39
C PHE A 258 -8.35 20.52 4.95
N VAL A 259 -7.04 20.29 4.87
CA VAL A 259 -6.03 21.20 5.43
C VAL A 259 -5.75 22.34 4.45
N PRO A 260 -6.06 23.60 4.79
CA PRO A 260 -5.75 24.73 3.91
C PRO A 260 -4.24 24.88 3.71
N THR A 261 -3.82 25.33 2.53
CA THR A 261 -2.39 25.51 2.18
C THR A 261 -1.63 26.36 3.22
N ALA A 262 -2.28 27.40 3.75
CA ALA A 262 -1.69 28.28 4.77
C ALA A 262 -1.40 27.59 6.13
N HIS A 263 -2.05 26.46 6.42
CA HIS A 263 -1.89 25.70 7.66
C HIS A 263 -1.16 24.36 7.45
N PHE A 264 -0.72 24.06 6.23
CA PHE A 264 -0.18 22.75 5.89
C PHE A 264 1.09 22.42 6.70
N ASP A 265 2.06 23.34 6.75
CA ASP A 265 3.31 23.12 7.51
C ASP A 265 3.08 23.00 9.01
N ALA A 266 2.14 23.77 9.56
CA ALA A 266 1.75 23.67 10.97
C ALA A 266 1.09 22.32 11.28
N ALA A 267 0.24 21.82 10.38
CA ALA A 267 -0.39 20.51 10.51
C ALA A 267 0.64 19.37 10.41
N VAL A 268 1.63 19.48 9.50
CA VAL A 268 2.75 18.54 9.43
C VAL A 268 3.50 18.52 10.76
N ALA A 269 3.89 19.68 11.30
CA ALA A 269 4.59 19.77 12.57
C ALA A 269 3.80 19.21 13.76
N ALA A 270 2.48 19.43 13.81
CA ALA A 270 1.60 18.88 14.85
C ALA A 270 1.53 17.34 14.78
N VAL A 271 1.45 16.78 13.57
CA VAL A 271 1.47 15.32 13.36
C VAL A 271 2.84 14.75 13.74
N GLU A 272 3.95 15.39 13.33
CA GLU A 272 5.30 14.99 13.71
C GLU A 272 5.48 14.95 15.23
N ALA A 273 5.03 16.00 15.92
CA ALA A 273 5.07 16.07 17.38
C ALA A 273 4.26 14.93 18.03
N THR A 274 3.08 14.62 17.50
CA THR A 274 2.25 13.50 17.98
C THR A 274 2.95 12.16 17.77
N VAL A 275 3.55 11.94 16.59
CA VAL A 275 4.30 10.71 16.28
C VAL A 275 5.43 10.49 17.27
N VAL A 276 6.21 11.53 17.57
CA VAL A 276 7.32 11.46 18.54
C VAL A 276 6.81 11.25 19.97
N THR A 277 5.70 11.89 20.33
CA THR A 277 5.14 11.83 21.70
C THR A 277 4.45 10.50 22.02
N CYS A 278 4.00 9.73 21.01
CA CYS A 278 3.34 8.44 21.21
C CYS A 278 4.22 7.34 21.84
N GLY A 279 5.49 7.62 22.18
CA GLY A 279 6.35 6.81 23.07
C GLY A 279 6.81 5.47 22.52
N ASN A 280 6.23 5.00 21.42
CA ASN A 280 6.52 3.71 20.80
C ASN A 280 7.53 3.79 19.66
N VAL A 281 7.95 4.99 19.28
CA VAL A 281 8.88 5.20 18.17
C VAL A 281 10.02 6.12 18.58
N VAL A 282 11.21 5.85 18.04
CA VAL A 282 12.42 6.66 18.23
C VAL A 282 12.89 7.14 16.86
N VAL A 283 13.24 8.43 16.77
CA VAL A 283 13.89 8.99 15.58
C VAL A 283 15.38 8.67 15.65
N THR A 284 15.92 7.99 14.66
CA THR A 284 17.35 7.66 14.57
C THR A 284 18.16 8.86 14.10
N ALA A 285 19.49 8.79 14.23
CA ALA A 285 20.41 9.84 13.74
C ALA A 285 20.25 10.13 12.24
N ASP A 286 19.86 9.10 11.45
CA ASP A 286 19.60 9.21 10.02
C ASP A 286 18.21 9.79 9.68
N GLY A 287 17.43 10.20 10.69
CA GLY A 287 16.07 10.73 10.52
C GLY A 287 15.00 9.68 10.26
N ASN A 288 15.31 8.38 10.40
CA ASN A 288 14.34 7.29 10.25
C ASN A 288 13.58 7.06 11.56
N LEU A 289 12.38 6.47 11.48
CA LEU A 289 11.70 5.97 12.68
C LEU A 289 12.02 4.49 12.89
N GLN A 290 12.23 4.12 14.15
CA GLN A 290 12.32 2.74 14.64
C GLN A 290 11.38 2.55 15.82
N LEU A 291 10.99 1.30 16.12
CA LEU A 291 10.27 1.03 17.37
C LEU A 291 11.22 1.27 18.55
N ALA A 292 10.70 1.90 19.60
CA ALA A 292 11.45 2.00 20.85
C ALA A 292 11.75 0.60 21.40
N PRO A 293 12.92 0.39 22.05
CA PRO A 293 13.24 -0.90 22.66
C PRO A 293 12.12 -1.36 23.61
N GLY A 294 11.57 -2.56 23.36
CA GLY A 294 10.47 -3.12 24.15
C GLY A 294 9.06 -2.63 23.79
N ALA A 295 8.92 -1.72 22.81
CA ALA A 295 7.61 -1.31 22.31
C ALA A 295 6.98 -2.40 21.42
N VAL A 296 5.70 -2.66 21.62
CA VAL A 296 4.91 -3.55 20.76
C VAL A 296 4.07 -2.68 19.82
N ALA A 297 4.26 -2.86 18.51
CA ALA A 297 3.45 -2.18 17.50
C ALA A 297 1.97 -2.53 17.69
N GLN A 298 1.10 -1.53 17.74
CA GLN A 298 -0.34 -1.78 17.74
C GLN A 298 -0.76 -2.28 16.35
N THR A 299 -1.56 -3.36 16.34
CA THR A 299 -2.01 -4.01 15.10
C THR A 299 -3.47 -3.72 14.77
N LYS A 300 -4.23 -3.12 15.70
CA LYS A 300 -5.64 -2.77 15.50
C LYS A 300 -5.88 -1.31 15.86
N TYR A 301 -6.39 -0.56 14.88
CA TYR A 301 -7.00 0.76 15.10
C TYR A 301 -8.47 0.53 15.44
N THR A 302 -8.84 0.69 16.70
CA THR A 302 -10.23 0.58 17.13
C THR A 302 -10.87 1.95 17.13
N LEU A 303 -11.90 2.12 16.30
CA LEU A 303 -12.78 3.28 16.40
C LEU A 303 -13.50 3.28 17.76
N PRO A 304 -13.66 4.44 18.40
CA PRO A 304 -14.48 4.55 19.60
C PRO A 304 -15.87 3.99 19.32
N THR A 305 -16.29 2.97 20.08
CA THR A 305 -17.63 2.40 19.99
C THR A 305 -18.60 3.33 20.72
N SER A 306 -19.54 3.93 20.00
CA SER A 306 -20.63 4.67 20.63
C SER A 306 -21.64 3.70 21.28
N PRO A 307 -22.33 4.14 22.36
CA PRO A 307 -23.30 3.32 23.07
C PRO A 307 -24.53 3.05 22.18
N LYS A 308 -24.69 1.78 21.75
CA LYS A 308 -25.84 1.23 21.00
C LYS A 308 -26.42 2.11 19.86
N PRO A 309 -25.60 2.58 18.90
CA PRO A 309 -26.10 3.27 17.72
C PRO A 309 -26.95 2.33 16.86
N ASP A 310 -28.01 2.88 16.24
CA ASP A 310 -28.73 2.20 15.17
C ASP A 310 -27.78 1.93 13.97
N VAL A 311 -28.20 1.05 13.05
CA VAL A 311 -27.34 0.62 11.93
C VAL A 311 -26.94 1.80 11.06
N ILE A 312 -27.83 2.77 10.85
CA ILE A 312 -27.56 3.97 10.05
C ILE A 312 -26.52 4.86 10.74
N SER A 313 -26.63 5.11 12.04
CA SER A 313 -25.67 5.91 12.80
C SER A 313 -24.30 5.27 12.78
N LYS A 314 -24.20 3.93 12.91
CA LYS A 314 -22.92 3.21 12.73
C LYS A 314 -22.31 3.48 11.34
N LEU A 315 -23.14 3.46 10.30
CA LEU A 315 -22.69 3.75 8.94
C LEU A 315 -22.27 5.21 8.80
N VAL A 316 -23.03 6.16 9.35
CA VAL A 316 -22.69 7.59 9.36
C VAL A 316 -21.35 7.81 10.05
N THR A 317 -21.13 7.30 11.26
CA THR A 317 -19.84 7.40 11.96
C THR A 317 -18.71 6.76 11.16
N ARG A 318 -18.96 5.59 10.55
CA ARG A 318 -17.96 4.91 9.70
C ARG A 318 -17.58 5.75 8.48
N TYR A 319 -18.54 6.33 7.77
CA TYR A 319 -18.26 7.14 6.59
C TYR A 319 -17.70 8.52 6.96
N ALA A 320 -18.11 9.10 8.08
CA ALA A 320 -17.52 10.32 8.63
C ALA A 320 -16.02 10.10 8.93
N SER A 321 -15.69 9.03 9.66
CA SER A 321 -14.31 8.60 9.92
C SER A 321 -13.49 8.36 8.65
N ARG A 322 -14.11 7.87 7.57
CA ARG A 322 -13.42 7.73 6.27
C ARG A 322 -13.22 9.07 5.58
N ALA A 323 -14.24 9.93 5.57
CA ALA A 323 -14.20 11.26 4.97
C ALA A 323 -13.15 12.17 5.65
N VAL A 324 -12.92 11.99 6.96
CA VAL A 324 -11.81 12.62 7.68
C VAL A 324 -10.44 12.15 7.18
N ALA A 325 -10.30 10.88 6.80
CA ALA A 325 -9.03 10.36 6.28
C ALA A 325 -8.78 10.73 4.80
N ALA A 326 -9.85 10.78 3.99
CA ALA A 326 -9.83 11.23 2.60
C ALA A 326 -11.27 11.44 2.10
N PRO A 327 -11.53 12.39 1.18
CA PRO A 327 -12.84 12.55 0.56
C PRO A 327 -13.36 11.24 -0.03
N VAL A 328 -14.60 10.88 0.31
CA VAL A 328 -15.19 9.59 -0.08
C VAL A 328 -16.00 9.75 -1.36
N PRO A 329 -15.63 9.10 -2.48
CA PRO A 329 -16.42 9.17 -3.70
C PRO A 329 -17.84 8.65 -3.47
N LEU A 330 -18.84 9.38 -3.95
CA LEU A 330 -20.25 9.00 -3.78
C LEU A 330 -20.54 7.62 -4.40
N LYS A 331 -19.93 7.33 -5.55
CA LYS A 331 -20.00 6.01 -6.19
C LYS A 331 -19.47 4.88 -5.29
N THR A 332 -18.41 5.14 -4.52
CA THR A 332 -17.87 4.15 -3.57
C THR A 332 -18.87 3.88 -2.46
N LEU A 333 -19.47 4.94 -1.90
CA LEU A 333 -20.51 4.82 -0.87
C LEU A 333 -21.75 4.08 -1.39
N GLN A 334 -22.21 4.39 -2.61
CA GLN A 334 -23.32 3.70 -3.29
C GLN A 334 -23.02 2.23 -3.53
N ASN A 335 -21.84 1.89 -4.04
CA ASN A 335 -21.45 0.50 -4.30
C ASN A 335 -21.34 -0.31 -3.00
N GLU A 336 -20.74 0.26 -1.96
CA GLU A 336 -20.58 -0.44 -0.67
C GLU A 336 -21.91 -0.67 0.05
N LEU A 337 -22.85 0.28 -0.04
CA LEU A 337 -24.19 0.14 0.52
C LEU A 337 -25.12 -0.69 -0.37
N GLY A 338 -24.91 -0.70 -1.69
CA GLY A 338 -25.65 -1.55 -2.63
C GLY A 338 -25.34 -3.04 -2.46
N ASN A 339 -24.10 -3.37 -2.11
CA ASN A 339 -23.66 -4.75 -1.92
C ASN A 339 -23.97 -5.32 -0.53
N LYS A 340 -24.48 -4.52 0.41
CA LYS A 340 -24.76 -4.94 1.78
C LYS A 340 -26.20 -4.64 2.15
N PRO A 341 -27.05 -5.66 2.39
CA PRO A 341 -28.41 -5.41 2.84
C PRO A 341 -28.37 -4.68 4.20
N VAL A 342 -28.74 -3.41 4.21
CA VAL A 342 -28.93 -2.63 5.44
C VAL A 342 -30.33 -2.93 5.94
N GLU A 343 -30.42 -3.69 7.04
CA GLU A 343 -31.65 -4.30 7.58
C GLU A 343 -32.90 -3.40 7.48
N LYS A 344 -33.67 -3.56 6.38
CA LYS A 344 -34.97 -2.94 6.05
C LYS A 344 -34.94 -1.66 5.20
N HIS A 345 -33.81 -1.27 4.63
CA HIS A 345 -33.73 -0.15 3.70
C HIS A 345 -33.30 -0.60 2.30
N ASP A 346 -34.04 -0.14 1.29
CA ASP A 346 -33.57 -0.15 -0.10
C ASP A 346 -32.23 0.60 -0.19
N PRO A 347 -31.24 0.12 -0.99
CA PRO A 347 -29.93 0.75 -1.10
C PRO A 347 -29.96 2.26 -1.36
N ALA A 348 -30.87 2.74 -2.23
CA ALA A 348 -30.97 4.17 -2.50
C ALA A 348 -31.42 4.96 -1.25
N LYS A 349 -32.37 4.40 -0.49
CA LYS A 349 -32.82 4.97 0.78
C LYS A 349 -31.72 4.94 1.84
N ALA A 350 -30.95 3.86 1.94
CA ALA A 350 -29.82 3.75 2.87
C ALA A 350 -28.75 4.80 2.56
N VAL A 351 -28.38 4.98 1.29
CA VAL A 351 -27.46 6.03 0.83
C VAL A 351 -27.98 7.41 1.23
N ALA A 352 -29.25 7.72 0.94
CA ALA A 352 -29.84 9.00 1.28
C ALA A 352 -29.87 9.27 2.79
N LEU A 353 -30.16 8.26 3.61
CA LEU A 353 -30.13 8.37 5.06
C LEU A 353 -28.71 8.60 5.61
N VAL A 354 -27.70 7.92 5.05
CA VAL A 354 -26.30 8.11 5.44
C VAL A 354 -25.81 9.51 5.06
N LEU A 355 -26.10 9.98 3.84
CA LEU A 355 -25.72 11.34 3.42
C LEU A 355 -26.39 12.41 4.28
N ARG A 356 -27.69 12.28 4.53
CA ARG A 356 -28.41 13.18 5.45
C ARG A 356 -27.83 13.14 6.86
N GLY A 357 -27.43 11.96 7.34
CA GLY A 357 -26.76 11.80 8.62
C GLY A 357 -25.41 12.53 8.67
N LEU A 358 -24.61 12.43 7.61
CA LEU A 358 -23.34 13.13 7.48
C LEU A 358 -23.53 14.66 7.43
N GLU A 359 -24.50 15.15 6.65
CA GLU A 359 -24.84 16.57 6.58
C GLU A 359 -25.33 17.12 7.92
N ARG A 360 -26.07 16.33 8.70
CA ARG A 360 -26.52 16.70 10.06
C ARG A 360 -25.37 16.88 11.05
N LEU A 361 -24.22 16.24 10.83
CA LEU A 361 -23.02 16.49 11.65
C LEU A 361 -22.48 17.92 11.44
N GLY A 362 -22.98 18.68 10.46
CA GLY A 362 -22.67 20.11 10.27
C GLY A 362 -21.30 20.41 9.66
N CYS A 363 -20.40 19.44 9.60
CA CYS A 363 -19.05 19.60 9.04
C CYS A 363 -18.79 18.80 7.75
N PHE A 364 -19.74 17.99 7.28
CA PHE A 364 -19.64 17.26 6.02
C PHE A 364 -20.61 17.79 4.98
N HIS A 365 -20.19 17.75 3.72
CA HIS A 365 -21.03 18.10 2.57
C HIS A 365 -20.71 17.19 1.38
N VAL A 366 -21.65 17.12 0.42
CA VAL A 366 -21.40 16.49 -0.88
C VAL A 366 -20.88 17.56 -1.83
N ASP A 367 -19.57 17.51 -2.12
CA ASP A 367 -18.96 18.35 -3.12
C ASP A 367 -19.38 17.87 -4.51
N ARG A 368 -20.15 18.72 -5.20
CA ARG A 368 -20.66 18.50 -6.57
C ARG A 368 -20.00 19.41 -7.59
N THR A 369 -18.91 20.11 -7.23
CA THR A 369 -18.18 20.98 -8.16
C THR A 369 -17.71 20.23 -9.42
N ASN A 370 -17.42 18.94 -9.29
CA ASN A 370 -17.13 18.05 -10.42
C ASN A 370 -18.17 16.93 -10.51
N PRO A 371 -19.08 16.95 -11.50
CA PRO A 371 -20.15 15.94 -11.62
C PRO A 371 -19.62 14.52 -11.88
N LYS A 372 -18.38 14.40 -12.39
CA LYS A 372 -17.74 13.09 -12.59
C LYS A 372 -17.10 12.55 -11.31
N LYS A 373 -16.92 13.37 -10.28
CA LYS A 373 -16.19 13.09 -9.05
C LYS A 373 -16.93 13.65 -7.83
N GLU A 374 -18.23 13.40 -7.72
CA GLU A 374 -18.97 13.75 -6.51
C GLU A 374 -18.35 13.02 -5.31
N VAL A 375 -17.96 13.77 -4.29
CA VAL A 375 -17.31 13.25 -3.08
C VAL A 375 -17.98 13.80 -1.83
N VAL A 376 -18.03 12.99 -0.78
CA VAL A 376 -18.31 13.47 0.58
C VAL A 376 -17.01 14.01 1.14
N ALA A 377 -17.00 15.30 1.49
CA ALA A 377 -15.82 16.01 2.00
C ALA A 377 -16.17 16.87 3.22
N ILE A 378 -15.14 17.30 3.95
CA ILE A 378 -15.29 18.25 5.06
C ILE A 378 -15.53 19.65 4.48
N LEU A 379 -16.48 20.38 5.06
CA LEU A 379 -16.80 21.74 4.66
C LEU A 379 -15.68 22.71 5.09
N PRO A 380 -15.01 23.45 4.19
CA PRO A 380 -13.90 24.32 4.57
C PRO A 380 -14.26 25.38 5.60
N SER A 381 -15.48 25.91 5.57
CA SER A 381 -15.95 26.93 6.52
C SER A 381 -16.16 26.39 7.94
N SER A 382 -16.33 25.08 8.13
CA SER A 382 -16.51 24.50 9.46
C SER A 382 -15.20 24.28 10.21
N LEU A 383 -14.04 24.38 9.52
CA LEU A 383 -12.72 24.09 10.09
C LEU A 383 -12.33 25.02 11.25
N VAL A 384 -12.79 26.28 11.20
CA VAL A 384 -12.53 27.29 12.23
C VAL A 384 -13.50 27.22 13.40
N CYS A 385 -14.58 26.44 13.28
CA CYS A 385 -15.57 26.31 14.35
C CYS A 385 -14.99 25.50 15.52
N PRO A 386 -15.32 25.84 16.78
CA PRO A 386 -14.97 25.03 17.93
C PRO A 386 -15.54 23.62 17.80
N VAL A 387 -14.76 22.59 18.15
CA VAL A 387 -15.21 21.17 18.08
C VAL A 387 -16.47 20.93 18.92
N SER A 388 -16.65 21.68 20.01
CA SER A 388 -17.84 21.63 20.87
C SER A 388 -19.13 22.06 20.18
N SER A 389 -19.04 22.69 19.00
CA SER A 389 -20.21 23.08 18.19
C SER A 389 -20.83 21.90 17.44
N PHE A 390 -20.19 20.72 17.48
CA PHE A 390 -20.63 19.52 16.77
C PHE A 390 -20.96 18.40 17.77
N GLU A 391 -22.25 18.17 18.01
CA GLU A 391 -22.74 17.26 19.06
C GLU A 391 -22.28 15.80 18.85
N ASP A 392 -22.12 15.37 17.59
CA ASP A 392 -21.91 13.98 17.22
C ASP A 392 -20.49 13.64 16.72
N LEU A 393 -19.51 14.52 16.98
CA LEU A 393 -18.09 14.28 16.65
C LEU A 393 -17.28 13.64 17.79
N HIS A 394 -17.93 12.92 18.70
CA HIS A 394 -17.28 12.22 19.81
C HIS A 394 -16.20 11.24 19.35
N PHE A 395 -16.30 10.69 18.13
CA PHE A 395 -15.26 9.83 17.56
C PHE A 395 -13.93 10.56 17.28
N LEU A 396 -13.95 11.89 17.11
CA LEU A 396 -12.75 12.73 16.96
C LEU A 396 -12.15 13.14 18.31
N GLN A 397 -12.95 13.13 19.37
CA GLN A 397 -12.56 13.61 20.70
C GLN A 397 -11.87 12.55 21.55
N THR A 398 -11.66 11.34 21.04
CA THR A 398 -11.03 10.28 21.84
C THR A 398 -9.52 10.41 21.73
N PRO A 399 -8.82 10.98 22.74
CA PRO A 399 -7.36 10.97 22.72
C PRO A 399 -6.88 9.51 22.64
N PRO A 400 -5.77 9.23 21.95
CA PRO A 400 -5.16 7.91 22.00
C PRO A 400 -4.92 7.60 23.48
N ALA A 401 -5.52 6.53 24.00
CA ALA A 401 -5.28 6.12 25.37
C ALA A 401 -3.76 6.01 25.55
N PRO A 402 -3.15 6.72 26.53
CA PRO A 402 -1.72 6.62 26.74
C PRO A 402 -1.38 5.15 26.94
N VAL A 403 -0.44 4.64 26.15
CA VAL A 403 -0.03 3.25 26.21
C VAL A 403 0.64 3.05 27.57
N THR A 404 -0.14 2.57 28.55
CA THR A 404 0.40 2.15 29.83
C THR A 404 1.33 0.98 29.56
N ALA A 405 2.62 1.17 29.87
CA ALA A 405 3.59 0.09 29.83
C ALA A 405 3.03 -1.13 30.58
N PRO A 406 3.21 -2.35 30.05
CA PRO A 406 2.69 -3.54 30.70
C PRO A 406 3.34 -3.68 32.08
N THR A 407 2.60 -3.33 33.15
CA THR A 407 2.99 -3.69 34.51
C THR A 407 2.94 -5.20 34.60
N THR A 408 4.11 -5.83 34.58
CA THR A 408 4.30 -7.25 34.87
C THR A 408 3.87 -7.54 36.30
N LYS A 409 2.56 -7.71 36.52
CA LYS A 409 2.04 -8.29 37.77
C LYS A 409 2.31 -9.79 37.74
N THR A 410 3.53 -10.17 38.10
CA THR A 410 3.90 -11.56 38.39
C THR A 410 3.06 -12.05 39.56
N LYS A 411 1.95 -12.74 39.29
CA LYS A 411 1.23 -13.51 40.30
C LYS A 411 2.07 -14.75 40.65
N ALA A 412 2.93 -14.60 41.66
CA ALA A 412 3.64 -15.70 42.27
C ALA A 412 2.63 -16.70 42.87
N LYS A 413 2.42 -17.83 42.19
CA LYS A 413 1.61 -18.94 42.67
C LYS A 413 2.45 -19.75 43.67
N LYS A 414 2.22 -19.53 44.97
CA LYS A 414 2.87 -20.22 46.09
C LYS A 414 2.53 -21.72 46.05
N LYS A 415 3.41 -22.55 45.48
CA LYS A 415 3.31 -24.02 45.56
C LYS A 415 3.97 -24.50 46.86
N LYS A 416 3.20 -25.23 47.66
CA LYS A 416 3.59 -25.83 48.95
C LYS A 416 4.55 -27.00 48.69
N ALA A 417 5.74 -26.96 49.30
CA ALA A 417 6.76 -27.99 49.20
C ALA A 417 6.40 -29.22 50.07
N LYS A 418 6.75 -30.42 49.57
CA LYS A 418 6.88 -31.65 50.37
C LYS A 418 8.33 -32.13 50.20
N GLN A 419 9.05 -32.15 51.32
CA GLN A 419 10.41 -32.68 51.50
C GLN A 419 10.41 -34.22 51.35
N PRO A 420 11.54 -34.87 50.98
CA PRO A 420 12.46 -35.32 52.04
C PRO A 420 13.98 -35.38 51.70
N ASN A 421 14.77 -35.11 52.76
CA ASN A 421 16.05 -35.71 53.24
C ASN A 421 17.28 -36.03 52.33
N THR A 422 18.30 -35.15 52.46
CA THR A 422 19.72 -35.33 52.93
C THR A 422 20.75 -36.30 52.24
N PRO A 423 22.11 -36.12 52.42
CA PRO A 423 23.13 -35.84 51.36
C PRO A 423 24.34 -36.84 51.47
N PRO A 424 25.65 -36.53 51.19
CA PRO A 424 26.34 -35.45 50.43
C PRO A 424 27.42 -35.96 49.42
N HIS A 425 28.07 -35.05 48.66
CA HIS A 425 29.55 -34.89 48.50
C HIS A 425 29.94 -34.20 47.16
N VAL A 426 30.63 -33.03 47.24
CA VAL A 426 31.79 -32.52 46.42
C VAL A 426 31.59 -32.31 44.89
N GLU A 427 32.15 -31.35 44.15
CA GLU A 427 33.22 -30.35 44.23
C GLU A 427 32.92 -29.19 43.26
N ALA A 428 33.73 -28.13 43.32
CA ALA A 428 33.64 -26.90 42.54
C ALA A 428 33.84 -27.05 41.01
N ALA A 429 33.13 -26.23 40.23
CA ALA A 429 33.64 -25.65 38.99
C ALA A 429 32.88 -24.36 38.61
N ARG A 430 33.66 -23.31 38.34
CA ARG A 430 33.24 -22.03 37.75
C ARG A 430 32.72 -22.24 36.33
N ALA A 431 31.64 -21.57 35.95
CA ALA A 431 31.32 -21.29 34.56
C ALA A 431 30.69 -19.90 34.42
N GLU A 432 31.22 -19.17 33.45
CA GLU A 432 30.81 -17.85 32.98
C GLU A 432 29.36 -17.91 32.45
N VAL A 433 28.58 -16.87 32.75
CA VAL A 433 27.22 -16.71 32.24
C VAL A 433 27.29 -15.88 30.96
N ASP A 434 27.31 -16.59 29.83
CA ASP A 434 26.87 -16.05 28.54
C ASP A 434 25.36 -15.75 28.63
N THR A 435 24.99 -14.50 28.45
CA THR A 435 23.60 -14.06 28.31
C THR A 435 23.25 -14.04 26.82
N ASN A 436 22.83 -15.20 26.31
CA ASN A 436 22.17 -15.31 25.02
C ASN A 436 20.68 -15.57 25.27
N VAL A 437 19.84 -14.54 25.05
CA VAL A 437 18.37 -14.64 25.15
C VAL A 437 17.79 -14.54 23.74
N ASP A 438 17.42 -15.72 23.25
CA ASP A 438 16.38 -16.10 22.30
C ASP A 438 15.95 -15.08 21.22
N SER A 439 16.50 -15.32 20.03
CA SER A 439 15.90 -14.97 18.74
C SER A 439 14.59 -15.73 18.53
N ALA A 440 13.62 -15.08 17.90
CA ALA A 440 12.40 -15.69 17.40
C ALA A 440 12.73 -16.97 16.60
N THR A 441 12.18 -18.10 17.04
CA THR A 441 12.35 -19.41 16.41
C THR A 441 11.82 -19.37 14.98
N THR A 442 12.71 -19.28 14.01
CA THR A 442 12.43 -19.55 12.60
C THR A 442 12.06 -21.02 12.49
N VAL A 443 10.76 -21.33 12.45
CA VAL A 443 10.28 -22.71 12.26
C VAL A 443 10.80 -23.20 10.91
N ALA A 444 11.59 -24.27 10.92
CA ALA A 444 12.07 -24.88 9.69
C ALA A 444 10.87 -25.30 8.84
N PRO A 445 10.90 -25.10 7.51
CA PRO A 445 9.76 -25.35 6.60
C PRO A 445 9.30 -26.83 6.52
N SER A 446 9.88 -27.72 7.32
CA SER A 446 9.56 -29.14 7.41
C SER A 446 8.53 -29.51 8.49
N ASP A 447 8.12 -28.58 9.37
CA ASP A 447 7.12 -28.87 10.42
C ASP A 447 5.75 -28.26 10.07
N VAL A 448 5.08 -28.91 9.10
CA VAL A 448 3.72 -28.52 8.68
C VAL A 448 2.73 -28.50 9.86
N PRO A 449 2.72 -29.49 10.80
CA PRO A 449 1.87 -29.44 11.98
C PRO A 449 2.05 -28.17 12.83
N ALA A 450 3.29 -27.78 13.15
CA ALA A 450 3.56 -26.58 13.95
C ALA A 450 3.10 -25.29 13.23
N LEU A 451 3.26 -25.23 11.91
CA LEU A 451 2.79 -24.11 11.09
C LEU A 451 1.26 -24.03 11.03
N VAL A 452 0.57 -25.17 10.95
CA VAL A 452 -0.89 -25.22 11.01
C VAL A 452 -1.38 -24.76 12.38
N GLU A 453 -0.77 -25.22 13.47
CA GLU A 453 -1.11 -24.79 14.83
C GLU A 453 -0.92 -23.28 15.00
N ALA A 454 0.23 -22.74 14.58
CA ALA A 454 0.49 -21.30 14.64
C ALA A 454 -0.51 -20.49 13.80
N TYR A 455 -0.87 -20.98 12.61
CA TYR A 455 -1.86 -20.33 11.76
C TYR A 455 -3.24 -20.31 12.43
N MET A 456 -3.69 -21.45 12.96
CA MET A 456 -4.98 -21.54 13.65
C MET A 456 -5.01 -20.63 14.88
N ALA A 457 -3.94 -20.59 15.68
CA ALA A 457 -3.84 -19.70 16.83
C ALA A 457 -3.93 -18.20 16.46
N LEU A 458 -3.40 -17.81 15.29
CA LEU A 458 -3.37 -16.41 14.86
C LEU A 458 -4.65 -15.95 14.18
N PHE A 459 -5.29 -16.81 13.38
CA PHE A 459 -6.33 -16.37 12.45
C PHE A 459 -7.71 -16.96 12.72
N LEU A 460 -7.84 -18.04 13.48
CA LEU A 460 -9.10 -18.78 13.60
C LEU A 460 -10.28 -17.91 14.07
N ASP A 461 -10.08 -17.06 15.08
CA ASP A 461 -11.15 -16.19 15.59
C ASP A 461 -11.55 -15.10 14.58
N ALA A 462 -10.58 -14.53 13.87
CA ALA A 462 -10.86 -13.54 12.83
C ALA A 462 -11.58 -14.16 11.63
N LEU A 463 -11.26 -15.42 11.29
CA LEU A 463 -11.95 -16.18 10.26
C LEU A 463 -13.39 -16.48 10.68
N ALA A 464 -13.60 -16.89 11.93
CA ALA A 464 -14.93 -17.14 12.46
C ALA A 464 -15.79 -15.87 12.43
N GLU A 465 -15.26 -14.73 12.89
CA GLU A 465 -15.96 -13.44 12.85
C GLU A 465 -16.29 -13.01 11.41
N TRP A 466 -15.35 -13.20 10.48
CA TRP A 466 -15.54 -12.87 9.06
C TRP A 466 -16.71 -13.65 8.44
N VAL A 467 -16.72 -14.96 8.70
CA VAL A 467 -17.73 -15.91 8.20
C VAL A 467 -19.08 -15.69 8.89
N GLU A 468 -19.10 -15.43 10.21
CA GLU A 468 -20.31 -15.07 10.94
C GLU A 468 -20.98 -13.81 10.39
N GLY A 469 -20.17 -12.86 9.91
CA GLY A 469 -20.60 -11.66 9.19
C GLY A 469 -21.20 -11.90 7.80
N GLY A 470 -21.39 -13.16 7.40
CA GLY A 470 -22.04 -13.56 6.15
C GLY A 470 -21.14 -13.50 4.91
N ASN A 471 -19.82 -13.46 5.10
CA ASN A 471 -18.86 -13.41 3.99
C ASN A 471 -18.23 -14.80 3.76
N ASP A 472 -18.03 -15.16 2.50
CA ASP A 472 -17.28 -16.36 2.15
C ASP A 472 -15.77 -16.14 2.34
N PHE A 473 -15.09 -17.14 2.92
CA PHE A 473 -13.64 -17.13 3.09
C PHE A 473 -12.98 -18.10 2.10
N HIS A 474 -12.43 -17.56 1.02
CA HIS A 474 -11.82 -18.34 -0.05
C HIS A 474 -10.43 -18.90 0.32
N VAL A 475 -10.12 -20.12 -0.12
CA VAL A 475 -8.81 -20.78 0.11
C VAL A 475 -7.63 -19.98 -0.43
N SER A 476 -7.84 -19.17 -1.48
CA SER A 476 -6.80 -18.29 -2.03
C SER A 476 -6.29 -17.25 -1.02
N TYR A 477 -7.09 -16.90 -0.01
CA TYR A 477 -6.68 -15.99 1.07
C TYR A 477 -5.70 -16.63 2.05
N ILE A 478 -5.86 -17.93 2.33
CA ILE A 478 -4.94 -18.71 3.19
C ILE A 478 -3.52 -18.63 2.62
N ARG A 479 -3.38 -18.79 1.30
CA ARG A 479 -2.08 -18.67 0.61
C ARG A 479 -1.44 -17.29 0.83
N GLY A 480 -2.23 -16.21 0.73
CA GLY A 480 -1.74 -14.85 0.96
C GLY A 480 -1.37 -14.56 2.42
N GLN A 481 -2.05 -15.21 3.37
CA GLN A 481 -1.77 -15.09 4.81
C GLN A 481 -0.58 -15.95 5.27
N LEU A 482 -0.34 -17.08 4.62
CA LEU A 482 0.82 -17.95 4.89
C LEU A 482 2.12 -17.41 4.30
N GLN A 483 2.07 -16.71 3.16
CA GLN A 483 3.28 -16.27 2.45
C GLN A 483 4.23 -15.40 3.28
N PRO A 484 3.77 -14.49 4.17
CA PRO A 484 4.64 -13.75 5.09
C PRO A 484 5.22 -14.59 6.23
N LEU A 485 4.64 -15.75 6.53
CA LEU A 485 5.06 -16.63 7.63
C LEU A 485 6.09 -17.67 7.17
N LEU A 486 6.34 -17.76 5.87
CA LEU A 486 7.18 -18.79 5.25
C LEU A 486 8.41 -18.16 4.60
N PRO A 487 9.54 -18.90 4.52
CA PRO A 487 10.69 -18.46 3.75
C PRO A 487 10.33 -18.15 2.28
N PRO A 488 10.99 -17.16 1.65
CA PRO A 488 10.76 -16.86 0.25
C PRO A 488 11.04 -18.07 -0.65
N GLY A 489 10.05 -18.44 -1.48
CA GLY A 489 10.18 -19.53 -2.45
C GLY A 489 9.68 -20.90 -1.95
N THR A 490 9.21 -21.01 -0.70
CA THR A 490 8.55 -22.23 -0.20
C THR A 490 7.24 -22.48 -0.96
N ASP A 491 7.04 -23.73 -1.40
CA ASP A 491 5.75 -24.15 -1.97
C ASP A 491 4.69 -24.22 -0.86
N THR A 492 3.69 -23.36 -0.96
CA THR A 492 2.60 -23.26 0.02
C THR A 492 1.52 -24.33 -0.13
N THR A 493 1.56 -25.16 -1.17
CA THR A 493 0.43 -26.01 -1.55
C THR A 493 0.07 -27.02 -0.45
N GLU A 494 1.06 -27.76 0.06
CA GLU A 494 0.87 -28.74 1.13
C GLU A 494 0.39 -28.11 2.45
N ILE A 495 0.93 -26.94 2.80
CA ILE A 495 0.55 -26.21 4.03
C ILE A 495 -0.87 -25.67 3.91
N VAL A 496 -1.25 -25.13 2.75
CA VAL A 496 -2.62 -24.66 2.50
C VAL A 496 -3.61 -25.81 2.63
N ASP A 497 -3.31 -26.98 2.06
CA ASP A 497 -4.17 -28.15 2.16
C ASP A 497 -4.29 -28.65 3.61
N ALA A 498 -3.21 -28.62 4.39
CA ALA A 498 -3.22 -28.95 5.81
C ALA A 498 -4.05 -27.96 6.67
N VAL A 499 -3.92 -26.65 6.41
CA VAL A 499 -4.74 -25.62 7.06
C VAL A 499 -6.23 -25.78 6.70
N VAL A 500 -6.53 -26.06 5.42
CA VAL A 500 -7.90 -26.35 4.98
C VAL A 500 -8.45 -27.57 5.70
N ALA A 501 -7.67 -28.66 5.83
CA ALA A 501 -8.08 -29.84 6.57
C ALA A 501 -8.37 -29.53 8.04
N ALA A 502 -7.55 -28.71 8.71
CA ALA A 502 -7.77 -28.27 10.08
C ALA A 502 -9.04 -27.41 10.23
N LEU A 503 -9.26 -26.44 9.32
CA LEU A 503 -10.47 -25.61 9.32
C LEU A 503 -11.76 -26.42 9.08
N ARG A 504 -11.70 -27.50 8.28
CA ARG A 504 -12.83 -28.41 8.06
C ARG A 504 -13.24 -29.19 9.31
N GLN A 505 -12.35 -29.31 10.30
CA GLN A 505 -12.65 -29.96 11.57
C GLN A 505 -13.34 -29.01 12.58
N ASP A 506 -13.28 -27.70 12.35
CA ASP A 506 -13.92 -26.71 13.22
C ASP A 506 -15.40 -26.55 12.84
N ALA A 507 -16.29 -26.85 13.80
CA ALA A 507 -17.73 -26.88 13.62
C ALA A 507 -18.35 -25.54 13.20
N ARG A 508 -17.64 -24.40 13.34
CA ARG A 508 -18.13 -23.08 12.94
C ARG A 508 -18.17 -22.89 11.43
N PHE A 509 -17.41 -23.67 10.67
CA PHE A 509 -17.26 -23.49 9.23
C PHE A 509 -17.96 -24.59 8.43
N VAL A 510 -18.59 -24.20 7.32
CA VAL A 510 -19.09 -25.13 6.29
C VAL A 510 -18.20 -25.02 5.07
N TRP A 511 -17.62 -26.15 4.69
CA TRP A 511 -16.81 -26.26 3.49
C TRP A 511 -17.68 -26.42 2.25
N THR A 512 -17.47 -25.55 1.26
CA THR A 512 -18.18 -25.62 -0.03
C THR A 512 -17.19 -25.65 -1.19
N GLU A 513 -17.40 -26.60 -2.11
CA GLU A 513 -16.70 -26.66 -3.40
C GLU A 513 -17.69 -26.37 -4.51
N ALA A 514 -17.61 -25.17 -5.08
CA ALA A 514 -18.43 -24.79 -6.22
C ALA A 514 -17.76 -25.21 -7.54
N LYS A 515 -18.57 -25.51 -8.57
CA LYS A 515 -18.08 -25.78 -9.93
C LYS A 515 -17.26 -24.57 -10.42
N GLY A 516 -15.99 -24.79 -10.80
CA GLY A 516 -15.10 -23.73 -11.27
C GLY A 516 -13.89 -23.41 -10.37
N HIS A 517 -13.41 -24.39 -9.59
CA HIS A 517 -12.24 -24.27 -8.69
C HIS A 517 -12.40 -23.28 -7.52
N GLN A 518 -13.62 -22.84 -7.23
CA GLN A 518 -13.89 -22.00 -6.06
C GLN A 518 -14.11 -22.88 -4.83
N ARG A 519 -13.12 -22.89 -3.95
CA ARG A 519 -13.14 -23.55 -2.65
C ARG A 519 -13.20 -22.48 -1.55
N TYR A 520 -14.17 -22.55 -0.66
CA TYR A 520 -14.36 -21.57 0.40
C TYR A 520 -15.05 -22.15 1.63
N PHE A 521 -14.89 -21.43 2.74
CA PHE A 521 -15.61 -21.66 3.99
C PHE A 521 -16.71 -20.60 4.15
N SER A 522 -17.91 -21.05 4.49
CA SER A 522 -19.07 -20.20 4.76
C SER A 522 -19.67 -20.54 6.13
N ARG A 523 -20.64 -19.72 6.56
CA ARG A 523 -21.27 -19.88 7.87
C ARG A 523 -22.12 -21.13 7.88
N GLN A 524 -22.07 -21.91 8.95
CA GLN A 524 -23.07 -22.94 9.15
C GLN A 524 -24.46 -22.28 9.25
N PRO A 525 -25.41 -22.60 8.34
CA PRO A 525 -26.75 -22.07 8.47
C PRO A 525 -27.29 -22.51 9.84
N PRO A 526 -27.98 -21.63 10.58
CA PRO A 526 -28.54 -21.99 11.86
C PRO A 526 -29.39 -23.25 11.64
N ARG A 527 -29.01 -24.35 12.29
CA ARG A 527 -29.69 -25.63 12.18
C ARG A 527 -31.15 -25.35 12.52
N ALA A 528 -32.02 -25.34 11.52
CA ALA A 528 -33.44 -25.10 11.72
C ALA A 528 -33.86 -26.06 12.83
N ALA A 529 -34.32 -25.50 13.96
CA ALA A 529 -34.77 -26.31 15.07
C ALA A 529 -35.78 -27.29 14.48
N SER A 530 -35.42 -28.57 14.50
CA SER A 530 -36.26 -29.63 13.97
C SER A 530 -37.55 -29.60 14.78
N SER A 531 -38.57 -28.93 14.24
CA SER A 531 -39.95 -29.00 14.69
C SER A 531 -40.36 -30.46 14.54
N SER A 532 -40.11 -31.21 15.61
CA SER A 532 -40.53 -32.59 15.75
C SER A 532 -42.05 -32.52 15.73
N ASN A 533 -42.65 -33.05 14.67
CA ASN A 533 -44.07 -33.27 14.55
C ASN A 533 -44.54 -34.06 15.79
N ILE A 534 -45.20 -33.37 16.72
CA ILE A 534 -46.16 -34.00 17.61
C ILE A 534 -47.38 -34.26 16.73
N THR A 535 -47.36 -35.40 16.04
CA THR A 535 -48.57 -36.00 15.48
C THR A 535 -49.30 -36.66 16.64
N GLU A 536 -50.19 -35.89 17.27
CA GLU A 536 -51.15 -36.40 18.24
C GLU A 536 -52.23 -37.15 17.47
N ALA A 537 -52.37 -38.42 17.81
CA ALA A 537 -53.37 -39.34 17.30
C ALA A 537 -54.64 -39.19 18.15
N GLU A 538 -55.78 -38.84 17.54
CA GLU A 538 -57.12 -38.96 18.13
C GLU A 538 -58.15 -38.57 17.05
N HIS A 539 -59.29 -39.21 16.85
CA HIS A 539 -59.78 -40.53 17.19
C HIS A 539 -60.93 -40.75 16.19
N THR A 540 -60.98 -41.90 15.55
CA THR A 540 -62.19 -42.37 14.87
C THR A 540 -63.22 -42.71 15.95
N LEU A 541 -64.46 -42.21 15.86
CA LEU A 541 -65.69 -42.91 16.25
C LEU A 541 -66.94 -42.05 16.00
N ALA A 542 -67.89 -42.68 15.29
CA ALA A 542 -69.34 -42.49 15.21
C ALA A 542 -69.90 -41.18 14.61
#